data_AF-A0A2W6BNW1-F1
#
_entry.id   AF-A0A2W6BNW1-F1
#
_cell.length_a   1.000
_cell.length_b   1.000
_cell.length_c   1.000
_cell.angle_alpha   90.00
_cell.angle_beta   90.00
_cell.angle_gamma   90.00
#
_symmetry.space_group_name_H-M   'P 1'
#
loop_
_entity.id
_entity.type
_entity.pdbx_description
1 polymer ?
#
loop_
_entity_poly.entity_id
_entity_poly.type
_entity_poly.pdbx_seq_one_letter_code
_entity_poly.pdbx_strand_id
1 'polypeptide(L)'
;MTPPGDLFTSIPHLEVSGWKDIPIVENNDRLVPIGPFTGYPTLFTNSIYFGERIDSPYRADKGNELDGAFITIFARRSVADRLLVAQSLLPPGHRFVVYDAYRSLQVQRALYDHYLESLRESRPELSDDVLSEQTQKYTAIPSGNPTRPSPHNTGGSVDLAVVRLSSEDEARIEEIDRELAELPYETDWSLFSRRAQNPYAEPDTPAKKAYLLEMERMLIMRDGGELLDYGTPFDWGGPEAALRYYEEPQSLSPEDSEPRNNRRLQHNALAAAGFAGYPSEWWHVNAPESQSGAQALGLPRAHFGGQELGEAHLEFEHMRRKHHASMLEQFERVTSGDPHIPPGYRPEIPWVHELHRQALQQMLDRNAHPGSTRLRAAAIIATPAPI
;
A
#
# COMPACT_ATOMS: atom_id res chain seq x y z
N MET A 1 14.67 -16.51 16.97
CA MET A 1 14.33 -15.10 16.76
C MET A 1 15.02 -14.31 17.84
N THR A 2 15.83 -13.32 17.47
CA THR A 2 16.33 -12.32 18.43
C THR A 2 15.09 -11.61 18.99
N PRO A 3 14.99 -11.34 20.30
CA PRO A 3 13.92 -10.50 20.82
C PRO A 3 13.90 -9.19 20.02
N PRO A 4 12.73 -8.57 19.76
CA PRO A 4 12.71 -7.25 19.17
C PRO A 4 13.62 -6.36 20.02
N GLY A 5 14.68 -5.83 19.38
CA GLY A 5 15.46 -4.77 19.98
C GLY A 5 14.56 -3.57 20.25
N ASP A 6 15.07 -2.59 20.96
CA ASP A 6 14.36 -1.31 21.12
C ASP A 6 14.06 -0.73 19.72
N LEU A 7 12.78 -0.67 19.35
CA LEU A 7 12.33 -0.16 18.05
C LEU A 7 12.56 1.35 17.89
N PHE A 8 13.01 2.03 18.94
CA PHE A 8 13.30 3.45 18.95
C PHE A 8 14.81 3.75 18.94
N THR A 9 15.66 2.76 18.63
CA THR A 9 17.08 2.98 18.36
C THR A 9 17.30 3.79 17.08
N SER A 10 18.40 4.55 17.04
CA SER A 10 18.78 5.36 15.88
C SER A 10 18.99 4.52 14.62
N ILE A 11 18.55 5.05 13.49
CA ILE A 11 18.65 4.40 12.18
C ILE A 11 20.12 4.43 11.70
N PRO A 12 20.72 3.29 11.31
CA PRO A 12 22.10 3.26 10.81
C PRO A 12 22.24 3.99 9.47
N HIS A 13 23.46 4.42 9.11
CA HIS A 13 23.70 4.94 7.76
C HIS A 13 23.55 3.79 6.76
N LEU A 14 22.85 4.06 5.66
CA LEU A 14 22.55 3.08 4.62
C LEU A 14 23.18 3.54 3.31
N GLU A 15 23.79 2.61 2.58
CA GLU A 15 24.41 2.84 1.28
C GLU A 15 23.76 1.93 0.24
N VAL A 16 23.21 2.52 -0.82
CA VAL A 16 22.53 1.79 -1.90
C VAL A 16 23.13 2.10 -3.27
N SER A 17 24.17 2.92 -3.35
CA SER A 17 24.86 3.22 -4.62
C SER A 17 25.40 1.93 -5.27
N GLY A 18 25.38 1.88 -6.60
CA GLY A 18 25.87 0.72 -7.36
C GLY A 18 24.96 -0.52 -7.35
N TRP A 19 23.75 -0.44 -6.77
CA TRP A 19 22.85 -1.60 -6.64
C TRP A 19 22.55 -2.32 -7.97
N LYS A 20 22.50 -1.60 -9.09
CA LYS A 20 22.25 -2.15 -10.43
C LYS A 20 23.35 -3.09 -10.94
N ASP A 21 24.48 -3.16 -10.24
CA ASP A 21 25.63 -4.01 -10.59
C ASP A 21 25.63 -5.33 -9.80
N ILE A 22 24.76 -5.47 -8.79
CA ILE A 22 24.53 -6.75 -8.10
C ILE A 22 23.91 -7.76 -9.09
N PRO A 23 24.53 -8.91 -9.35
CA PRO A 23 23.95 -9.94 -10.21
C PRO A 23 22.63 -10.45 -9.64
N ILE A 24 21.62 -10.57 -10.49
CA ILE A 24 20.27 -10.99 -10.12
C ILE A 24 19.92 -12.32 -10.79
N VAL A 25 19.39 -13.28 -10.03
CA VAL A 25 19.11 -14.65 -10.52
C VAL A 25 17.69 -15.07 -10.15
N GLU A 26 16.90 -15.44 -11.14
CA GLU A 26 15.53 -15.94 -10.95
C GLU A 26 15.49 -17.18 -10.02
N ASN A 27 14.52 -17.21 -9.11
CA ASN A 27 14.32 -18.27 -8.11
C ASN A 27 12.83 -18.62 -7.90
N ASN A 28 11.95 -18.22 -8.82
CA ASN A 28 10.54 -18.65 -8.93
C ASN A 28 9.65 -18.34 -7.72
N ASP A 29 10.03 -17.41 -6.84
CA ASP A 29 9.05 -16.87 -5.90
C ASP A 29 7.99 -16.13 -6.70
N ARG A 30 6.75 -16.33 -6.32
CA ARG A 30 5.60 -15.86 -7.09
C ARG A 30 5.11 -14.55 -6.49
N LEU A 31 4.72 -13.63 -7.36
CA LEU A 31 3.79 -12.57 -6.99
C LEU A 31 2.53 -13.20 -6.39
N VAL A 32 2.07 -12.65 -5.28
CA VAL A 32 0.82 -12.98 -4.60
C VAL A 32 0.08 -11.68 -4.30
N PRO A 33 -1.26 -11.67 -4.38
CA PRO A 33 -2.02 -10.51 -3.93
C PRO A 33 -1.90 -10.42 -2.40
N ILE A 34 -1.79 -9.19 -1.89
CA ILE A 34 -1.85 -8.91 -0.45
C ILE A 34 -3.06 -8.04 -0.10
N GLY A 35 -3.43 -8.06 1.18
CA GLY A 35 -4.53 -7.29 1.72
C GLY A 35 -5.87 -7.97 1.65
N PRO A 36 -6.96 -7.20 1.59
CA PRO A 36 -8.28 -7.75 1.83
C PRO A 36 -8.59 -8.75 0.74
N PHE A 37 -9.29 -9.79 1.16
CA PHE A 37 -9.62 -10.87 0.27
C PHE A 37 -8.39 -11.63 -0.27
N THR A 38 -7.40 -11.93 0.57
CA THR A 38 -6.22 -12.71 0.15
C THR A 38 -5.77 -13.69 1.23
N GLY A 39 -4.67 -14.41 0.98
CA GLY A 39 -3.96 -15.15 2.02
C GLY A 39 -3.19 -14.26 3.02
N TYR A 40 -3.19 -12.94 2.81
CA TYR A 40 -2.54 -11.93 3.64
C TYR A 40 -3.54 -10.85 4.11
N PRO A 41 -4.67 -11.25 4.72
CA PRO A 41 -5.81 -10.35 4.99
C PRO A 41 -5.49 -9.21 5.97
N THR A 42 -4.49 -9.41 6.84
CA THR A 42 -4.07 -8.45 7.87
C THR A 42 -3.04 -7.42 7.37
N LEU A 43 -2.54 -7.56 6.13
CA LEU A 43 -1.67 -6.55 5.50
C LEU A 43 -2.53 -5.52 4.80
N PHE A 44 -2.82 -4.39 5.45
CA PHE A 44 -3.71 -3.42 4.84
C PHE A 44 -3.08 -2.76 3.62
N THR A 45 -3.90 -2.55 2.59
CA THR A 45 -3.47 -1.98 1.31
C THR A 45 -4.26 -0.72 1.03
N ASN A 46 -3.60 0.27 0.47
CA ASN A 46 -4.21 1.45 -0.13
C ASN A 46 -3.46 1.75 -1.42
N SER A 47 -3.93 1.24 -2.55
CA SER A 47 -3.26 1.43 -3.84
C SER A 47 -3.30 2.89 -4.26
N ILE A 48 -2.19 3.59 -4.01
CA ILE A 48 -2.12 5.04 -4.17
C ILE A 48 -2.18 5.43 -5.65
N TYR A 49 -1.44 4.72 -6.50
CA TYR A 49 -1.36 4.97 -7.94
C TYR A 49 -2.63 4.60 -8.71
N PHE A 50 -3.46 3.70 -8.16
CA PHE A 50 -4.80 3.43 -8.68
C PHE A 50 -5.80 4.54 -8.30
N GLY A 51 -5.50 5.32 -7.26
CA GLY A 51 -6.46 6.30 -6.73
C GLY A 51 -7.49 5.69 -5.78
N GLU A 52 -7.12 4.65 -5.02
CA GLU A 52 -8.08 3.90 -4.19
C GLU A 52 -8.81 4.79 -3.17
N ARG A 53 -8.12 5.72 -2.50
CA ARG A 53 -8.74 6.71 -1.60
C ARG A 53 -9.09 8.00 -2.31
N ILE A 54 -10.09 8.72 -1.78
CA ILE A 54 -10.58 10.01 -2.30
C ILE A 54 -9.53 11.14 -2.24
N ASP A 55 -8.60 11.03 -1.31
CA ASP A 55 -7.52 12.00 -1.17
C ASP A 55 -6.35 11.71 -2.11
N SER A 56 -6.19 10.51 -2.69
CA SER A 56 -5.07 10.14 -3.59
C SER A 56 -4.79 11.19 -4.68
N PRO A 57 -3.52 11.48 -5.03
CA PRO A 57 -3.21 12.50 -6.03
C PRO A 57 -3.41 11.96 -7.44
N TYR A 58 -3.39 10.64 -7.59
CA TYR A 58 -3.44 9.87 -8.83
C TYR A 58 -4.87 9.43 -9.18
N ARG A 59 -5.89 10.06 -8.62
CA ARG A 59 -7.28 9.74 -8.97
C ARG A 59 -7.63 10.28 -10.35
N ALA A 60 -8.51 9.55 -11.03
CA ALA A 60 -9.07 9.91 -12.34
C ALA A 60 -9.69 11.32 -12.36
N ASP A 61 -10.45 11.69 -11.32
CA ASP A 61 -11.11 13.01 -11.23
C ASP A 61 -10.12 14.17 -11.03
N LYS A 62 -8.87 13.88 -10.66
CA LYS A 62 -7.77 14.85 -10.59
C LYS A 62 -6.95 14.93 -11.87
N GLY A 63 -7.26 14.09 -12.87
CA GLY A 63 -6.56 14.07 -14.16
C GLY A 63 -5.14 13.51 -14.12
N ASN A 64 -4.74 12.86 -13.02
CA ASN A 64 -3.39 12.32 -12.80
C ASN A 64 -3.40 10.78 -12.71
N GLU A 65 -4.40 10.11 -13.29
CA GLU A 65 -4.47 8.66 -13.27
C GLU A 65 -3.28 8.02 -13.99
N LEU A 66 -2.79 6.91 -13.44
CA LEU A 66 -1.67 6.18 -14.03
C LEU A 66 -2.20 4.93 -14.71
N ASP A 67 -2.14 4.94 -16.05
CA ASP A 67 -2.51 3.79 -16.86
C ASP A 67 -1.78 2.52 -16.41
N GLY A 68 -2.54 1.44 -16.26
CA GLY A 68 -2.02 0.14 -15.82
C GLY A 68 -1.79 0.01 -14.31
N ALA A 69 -2.14 1.02 -13.49
CA ALA A 69 -2.10 0.91 -12.03
C ALA A 69 -3.16 -0.08 -11.54
N PHE A 70 -2.80 -0.96 -10.60
CA PHE A 70 -3.69 -1.98 -10.04
C PHE A 70 -4.29 -1.52 -8.72
N ILE A 71 -5.55 -1.84 -8.43
CA ILE A 71 -6.09 -1.63 -7.07
C ILE A 71 -5.54 -2.69 -6.11
N THR A 72 -5.30 -3.90 -6.60
CA THR A 72 -4.67 -4.96 -5.84
C THR A 72 -3.18 -4.70 -5.77
N ILE A 73 -2.64 -4.67 -4.57
CA ILE A 73 -1.20 -4.67 -4.37
C ILE A 73 -0.71 -6.12 -4.46
N PHE A 74 0.24 -6.35 -5.34
CA PHE A 74 0.94 -7.63 -5.44
C PHE A 74 2.33 -7.48 -4.85
N ALA A 75 2.79 -8.48 -4.13
CA ALA A 75 4.17 -8.57 -3.65
C ALA A 75 4.66 -9.99 -3.87
N ARG A 76 5.97 -10.21 -3.81
CA ARG A 76 6.46 -11.59 -3.73
C ARG A 76 5.97 -12.29 -2.46
N ARG A 77 5.76 -13.61 -2.51
CA ARG A 77 5.33 -14.37 -1.33
C ARG A 77 6.30 -14.19 -0.16
N SER A 78 7.61 -14.29 -0.40
CA SER A 78 8.60 -14.07 0.65
C SER A 78 8.54 -12.67 1.25
N VAL A 79 8.18 -11.67 0.44
CA VAL A 79 7.99 -10.28 0.88
C VAL A 79 6.73 -10.15 1.72
N ALA A 80 5.61 -10.73 1.28
CA ALA A 80 4.36 -10.75 2.02
C ALA A 80 4.49 -11.46 3.37
N ASP A 81 5.15 -12.63 3.41
CA ASP A 81 5.44 -13.37 4.64
C ASP A 81 6.32 -12.52 5.59
N ARG A 82 7.31 -11.79 5.04
CA ARG A 82 8.19 -10.92 5.82
C ARG A 82 7.46 -9.68 6.36
N LEU A 83 6.51 -9.12 5.60
CA LEU A 83 5.64 -8.03 6.07
C LEU A 83 4.76 -8.49 7.24
N LEU A 84 4.25 -9.72 7.24
CA LEU A 84 3.52 -10.27 8.39
C LEU A 84 4.39 -10.37 9.63
N VAL A 85 5.65 -10.79 9.47
CA VAL A 85 6.62 -10.78 10.57
C VAL A 85 6.81 -9.36 11.08
N ALA A 86 7.07 -8.39 10.21
CA ALA A 86 7.24 -6.99 10.61
C ALA A 86 5.99 -6.45 11.33
N GLN A 87 4.79 -6.74 10.82
CA GLN A 87 3.51 -6.33 11.42
C GLN A 87 3.36 -6.86 12.84
N SER A 88 3.83 -8.08 13.12
CA SER A 88 3.79 -8.67 14.47
C SER A 88 4.74 -8.00 15.48
N LEU A 89 5.70 -7.21 15.00
CA LEU A 89 6.65 -6.48 15.85
C LEU A 89 6.16 -5.07 16.21
N LEU A 90 5.16 -4.55 15.50
CA LEU A 90 4.59 -3.24 15.82
C LEU A 90 3.87 -3.28 17.19
N PRO A 91 3.86 -2.16 17.94
CA PRO A 91 3.09 -2.04 19.17
C PRO A 91 1.59 -2.26 18.92
N PRO A 92 0.82 -2.63 19.96
CA PRO A 92 -0.64 -2.60 19.88
C PRO A 92 -1.14 -1.25 19.34
N GLY A 93 -2.18 -1.31 18.53
CA GLY A 93 -2.83 -0.20 17.86
C GLY A 93 -2.15 0.18 16.55
N HIS A 94 -0.97 -0.35 16.24
CA HIS A 94 -0.20 0.04 15.06
C HIS A 94 -0.28 -1.01 13.96
N ARG A 95 -0.62 -0.57 12.75
CA ARG A 95 -0.76 -1.41 11.57
C ARG A 95 0.00 -0.82 10.39
N PHE A 96 0.60 -1.66 9.56
CA PHE A 96 1.12 -1.21 8.28
C PHE A 96 -0.02 -0.97 7.30
N VAL A 97 0.12 0.10 6.51
CA VAL A 97 -0.62 0.32 5.27
C VAL A 97 0.39 0.31 4.12
N VAL A 98 0.23 -0.63 3.21
CA VAL A 98 1.05 -0.76 2.00
C VAL A 98 0.42 0.08 0.90
N TYR A 99 1.21 0.96 0.30
CA TYR A 99 0.79 1.85 -0.78
C TYR A 99 1.15 1.31 -2.16
N ASP A 100 2.33 0.71 -2.29
CA ASP A 100 2.80 0.10 -3.52
C ASP A 100 3.79 -1.04 -3.23
N ALA A 101 3.89 -2.00 -4.15
CA ALA A 101 4.90 -3.05 -4.10
C ALA A 101 5.30 -3.46 -5.52
N TYR A 102 4.64 -4.47 -6.11
CA TYR A 102 4.82 -4.78 -7.52
C TYR A 102 4.20 -3.71 -8.40
N ARG A 103 5.04 -3.10 -9.23
CA ARG A 103 4.65 -2.11 -10.22
C ARG A 103 4.80 -2.70 -11.61
N SER A 104 3.78 -2.57 -12.46
CA SER A 104 3.92 -2.95 -13.87
C SER A 104 4.92 -2.04 -14.59
N LEU A 105 5.49 -2.52 -15.70
CA LEU A 105 6.37 -1.68 -16.52
C LEU A 105 5.63 -0.44 -17.06
N GLN A 106 4.33 -0.57 -17.32
CA GLN A 106 3.48 0.53 -17.78
C GLN A 106 3.37 1.63 -16.73
N VAL A 107 3.09 1.28 -15.46
CA VAL A 107 3.02 2.26 -14.37
C VAL A 107 4.39 2.88 -14.09
N GLN A 108 5.46 2.09 -14.13
CA GLN A 108 6.82 2.61 -13.97
C GLN A 108 7.17 3.62 -15.07
N ARG A 109 6.74 3.37 -16.32
CA ARG A 109 6.88 4.31 -17.44
C ARG A 109 6.06 5.58 -17.20
N ALA A 110 4.78 5.44 -16.85
CA ALA A 110 3.88 6.56 -16.63
C ALA A 110 4.38 7.50 -15.52
N LEU A 111 4.86 6.94 -14.40
CA LEU A 111 5.49 7.71 -13.32
C LEU A 111 6.75 8.44 -13.80
N TYR A 112 7.64 7.73 -14.49
CA TYR A 112 8.88 8.32 -15.00
C TYR A 112 8.59 9.48 -15.96
N ASP A 113 7.62 9.31 -16.86
CA ASP A 113 7.20 10.33 -17.82
C ASP A 113 6.61 11.55 -17.13
N HIS A 114 5.73 11.33 -16.15
CA HIS A 114 5.12 12.41 -15.38
C HIS A 114 6.17 13.30 -14.69
N TYR A 115 7.15 12.70 -13.98
CA TYR A 115 8.22 13.45 -13.34
C TYR A 115 9.16 14.12 -14.36
N LEU A 116 9.46 13.44 -15.48
CA LEU A 116 10.30 14.01 -16.53
C LEU A 116 9.64 15.23 -17.18
N GLU A 117 8.33 15.16 -17.46
CA GLU A 117 7.56 16.27 -18.02
C GLU A 117 7.47 17.43 -17.05
N SER A 118 7.18 17.18 -15.77
CA SER A 118 7.18 18.21 -14.73
C SER A 118 8.54 18.91 -14.58
N LEU A 119 9.64 18.16 -14.64
CA LEU A 119 11.00 18.72 -14.65
C LEU A 119 11.29 19.51 -15.92
N ARG A 120 10.84 19.04 -17.09
CA ARG A 120 11.00 19.75 -18.36
C ARG A 120 10.23 21.07 -18.38
N GLU A 121 9.03 21.11 -17.81
CA GLU A 121 8.22 22.32 -17.69
C GLU A 121 8.83 23.34 -16.73
N SER A 122 9.35 22.88 -15.59
CA SER A 122 9.96 23.76 -14.57
C SER A 122 11.39 24.20 -14.91
N ARG A 123 12.13 23.41 -15.70
CA ARG A 123 13.53 23.65 -16.07
C ARG A 123 13.78 23.42 -17.57
N PRO A 124 13.15 24.20 -18.46
CA PRO A 124 13.23 24.02 -19.91
C PRO A 124 14.64 24.29 -20.48
N GLU A 125 15.54 24.88 -19.70
CA GLU A 125 16.93 25.15 -20.07
C GLU A 125 17.84 23.91 -19.98
N LEU A 126 17.42 22.87 -19.26
CA LEU A 126 18.22 21.66 -19.07
C LEU A 126 18.12 20.72 -20.28
N SER A 127 19.23 20.08 -20.63
CA SER A 127 19.24 19.02 -21.64
C SER A 127 18.49 17.77 -21.16
N ASP A 128 17.95 16.97 -22.09
CA ASP A 128 17.26 15.72 -21.76
C ASP A 128 18.09 14.75 -20.90
N ASP A 129 19.42 14.69 -21.09
CA ASP A 129 20.31 13.84 -20.27
C ASP A 129 20.33 14.28 -18.79
N VAL A 130 20.42 15.59 -18.55
CA VAL A 130 20.40 16.16 -17.20
C VAL A 130 19.01 16.02 -16.58
N LEU A 131 17.93 16.24 -17.36
CA LEU A 131 16.57 16.00 -16.90
C LEU A 131 16.39 14.54 -16.48
N SER A 132 16.83 13.58 -17.30
CA SER A 132 16.80 12.15 -16.97
C SER A 132 17.61 11.81 -15.72
N GLU A 133 18.77 12.42 -15.51
CA GLU A 133 19.56 12.26 -14.29
C GLU A 133 18.81 12.80 -13.05
N GLN A 134 18.17 13.96 -13.16
CA GLN A 134 17.37 14.52 -12.07
C GLN A 134 16.11 13.68 -11.79
N THR A 135 15.40 13.22 -12.82
CA THR A 135 14.23 12.34 -12.69
C THR A 135 14.59 11.07 -11.93
N GLN A 136 15.75 10.49 -12.22
CA GLN A 136 16.25 9.27 -11.57
C GLN A 136 16.54 9.39 -10.08
N LYS A 137 16.55 10.62 -9.51
CA LYS A 137 16.62 10.83 -8.06
C LYS A 137 15.31 10.53 -7.35
N TYR A 138 14.19 10.58 -8.08
CA TYR A 138 12.83 10.41 -7.56
C TYR A 138 12.17 9.14 -8.07
N THR A 139 12.47 8.73 -9.32
CA THR A 139 11.87 7.54 -9.90
C THR A 139 12.83 6.83 -10.84
N ALA A 140 12.98 5.52 -10.65
CA ALA A 140 13.88 4.72 -11.47
C ALA A 140 13.45 4.74 -12.94
N ILE A 141 14.43 4.73 -13.86
CA ILE A 141 14.14 4.50 -15.28
C ILE A 141 13.38 3.17 -15.43
N PRO A 142 12.29 3.14 -16.22
CA PRO A 142 11.57 1.92 -16.55
C PRO A 142 12.49 0.95 -17.28
N SER A 143 12.60 -0.28 -16.77
CA SER A 143 13.49 -1.29 -17.32
C SER A 143 12.79 -2.64 -17.43
N GLY A 144 12.59 -3.10 -18.67
CA GLY A 144 12.19 -4.48 -18.98
C GLY A 144 13.36 -5.47 -19.02
N ASN A 145 14.59 -5.03 -18.71
CA ASN A 145 15.75 -5.93 -18.71
C ASN A 145 15.69 -6.84 -17.47
N PRO A 146 15.58 -8.17 -17.62
CA PRO A 146 15.45 -9.10 -16.50
C PRO A 146 16.67 -9.11 -15.58
N THR A 147 17.85 -8.66 -16.03
CA THR A 147 19.06 -8.59 -15.21
C THR A 147 19.25 -7.23 -14.52
N ARG A 148 18.44 -6.23 -14.86
CA ARG A 148 18.46 -4.86 -14.29
C ARG A 148 17.05 -4.26 -14.24
N PRO A 149 16.05 -4.95 -13.65
CA PRO A 149 14.68 -4.44 -13.58
C PRO A 149 14.62 -3.19 -12.70
N SER A 150 13.61 -2.33 -12.88
CA SER A 150 13.34 -1.29 -11.89
C SER A 150 12.92 -1.96 -10.57
N PRO A 151 13.24 -1.41 -9.39
CA PRO A 151 13.12 -2.14 -8.11
C PRO A 151 11.74 -2.75 -7.88
N HIS A 152 10.68 -1.95 -8.04
CA HIS A 152 9.29 -2.36 -7.90
C HIS A 152 8.80 -3.35 -8.97
N ASN A 153 9.41 -3.42 -10.16
CA ASN A 153 8.98 -4.35 -11.22
C ASN A 153 9.19 -5.83 -10.85
N THR A 154 9.89 -6.09 -9.75
CA THR A 154 10.09 -7.43 -9.23
C THR A 154 9.12 -7.80 -8.10
N GLY A 155 8.39 -6.84 -7.51
CA GLY A 155 7.63 -7.06 -6.28
C GLY A 155 8.52 -7.33 -5.05
N GLY A 156 9.81 -6.97 -5.14
CA GLY A 156 10.80 -7.03 -4.06
C GLY A 156 10.98 -5.73 -3.28
N SER A 157 10.34 -4.65 -3.72
CA SER A 157 10.31 -3.34 -3.05
C SER A 157 8.90 -3.06 -2.55
N VAL A 158 8.78 -2.33 -1.46
CA VAL A 158 7.50 -2.00 -0.82
C VAL A 158 7.54 -0.56 -0.34
N ASP A 159 6.48 0.18 -0.66
CA ASP A 159 6.21 1.52 -0.17
C ASP A 159 5.09 1.43 0.87
N LEU A 160 5.35 1.84 2.11
CA LEU A 160 4.39 1.68 3.21
C LEU A 160 4.54 2.75 4.29
N ALA A 161 3.51 2.86 5.11
CA ALA A 161 3.52 3.62 6.35
C ALA A 161 2.87 2.84 7.50
N VAL A 162 2.95 3.39 8.70
CA VAL A 162 2.23 2.91 9.87
C VAL A 162 1.04 3.82 10.14
N VAL A 163 -0.11 3.21 10.38
CA VAL A 163 -1.29 3.87 10.94
C VAL A 163 -1.50 3.42 12.37
N ARG A 164 -2.04 4.31 13.19
CA ARG A 164 -2.51 4.07 14.54
C ARG A 164 -4.03 4.00 14.55
N LEU A 165 -4.57 2.99 15.23
CA LEU A 165 -5.99 2.82 15.46
C LEU A 165 -6.36 3.29 16.86
N SER A 166 -7.62 3.70 17.01
CA SER A 166 -8.22 3.83 18.35
C SER A 166 -8.27 2.46 19.03
N SER A 167 -8.30 2.43 20.36
CA SER A 167 -8.45 1.15 21.09
C SER A 167 -9.76 0.43 20.76
N GLU A 168 -10.80 1.15 20.37
CA GLU A 168 -12.07 0.56 19.95
C GLU A 168 -11.94 -0.13 18.58
N ASP A 169 -11.34 0.57 17.61
CA ASP A 169 -11.13 0.04 16.26
C ASP A 169 -10.17 -1.14 16.27
N GLU A 170 -9.09 -1.07 17.06
CA GLU A 170 -8.19 -2.20 17.26
C GLU A 170 -8.92 -3.42 17.81
N ALA A 171 -9.69 -3.25 18.89
CA ALA A 171 -10.42 -4.35 19.50
C ALA A 171 -11.43 -4.99 18.52
N ARG A 172 -12.08 -4.18 17.67
CA ARG A 172 -12.98 -4.72 16.64
C ARG A 172 -12.23 -5.46 15.55
N ILE A 173 -11.10 -4.95 15.07
CA ILE A 173 -10.28 -5.67 14.08
C ILE A 173 -9.82 -7.01 14.64
N GLU A 174 -9.37 -7.06 15.89
CA GLU A 174 -8.99 -8.33 16.53
C GLU A 174 -10.17 -9.31 16.66
N GLU A 175 -11.38 -8.79 16.92
CA GLU A 175 -12.59 -9.61 16.92
C GLU A 175 -12.93 -10.14 15.53
N ILE A 176 -12.88 -9.29 14.51
CA ILE A 176 -13.07 -9.69 13.11
C ILE A 176 -12.06 -10.78 12.72
N ASP A 177 -10.79 -10.60 13.06
CA ASP A 177 -9.74 -11.57 12.74
C ASP A 177 -9.98 -12.92 13.43
N ARG A 178 -10.46 -12.93 14.69
CA ARG A 178 -10.88 -14.16 15.38
C ARG A 178 -12.09 -14.81 14.72
N GLU A 179 -13.11 -14.02 14.39
CA GLU A 179 -14.32 -14.54 13.72
C GLU A 179 -14.00 -15.14 12.35
N LEU A 180 -13.14 -14.49 11.57
CA LEU A 180 -12.70 -14.98 10.26
C LEU A 180 -11.90 -16.28 10.37
N ALA A 181 -11.06 -16.43 11.41
CA ALA A 181 -10.26 -17.64 11.63
C ALA A 181 -11.12 -18.89 11.93
N GLU A 182 -12.31 -18.71 12.48
CA GLU A 182 -13.24 -19.80 12.81
C GLU A 182 -14.19 -20.18 11.66
N LEU A 183 -14.29 -19.35 10.62
CA LEU A 183 -15.15 -19.64 9.49
C LEU A 183 -14.48 -20.68 8.57
N PRO A 184 -15.21 -21.70 8.08
CA PRO A 184 -14.71 -22.68 7.11
C PRO A 184 -14.61 -22.05 5.72
N TYR A 185 -13.80 -21.00 5.62
CA TYR A 185 -13.66 -20.16 4.46
C TYR A 185 -12.26 -20.33 3.89
N GLU A 186 -12.19 -20.92 2.69
CA GLU A 186 -10.95 -20.89 1.93
C GLU A 186 -10.71 -19.45 1.51
N THR A 187 -9.56 -18.89 1.91
CA THR A 187 -9.06 -17.59 1.45
C THR A 187 -8.73 -17.56 -0.06
N ASP A 188 -9.13 -18.60 -0.79
CA ASP A 188 -9.06 -18.67 -2.25
C ASP A 188 -10.27 -17.95 -2.87
N TRP A 189 -10.10 -16.65 -3.07
CA TRP A 189 -11.06 -15.78 -3.75
C TRP A 189 -11.33 -16.16 -5.20
N SER A 190 -10.49 -17.03 -5.79
CA SER A 190 -10.79 -17.58 -7.11
C SER A 190 -12.08 -18.40 -7.10
N LEU A 191 -12.59 -18.82 -5.93
CA LEU A 191 -13.91 -19.45 -5.82
C LEU A 191 -15.06 -18.45 -6.00
N PHE A 192 -14.90 -17.17 -5.66
CA PHE A 192 -15.89 -16.11 -5.91
C PHE A 192 -15.87 -15.64 -7.37
N SER A 193 -14.71 -15.69 -8.02
CA SER A 193 -14.58 -15.31 -9.44
C SER A 193 -14.94 -16.45 -10.39
N ARG A 194 -14.57 -17.71 -10.08
CA ARG A 194 -14.76 -18.87 -10.98
C ARG A 194 -16.13 -19.53 -10.86
N ARG A 195 -16.86 -19.27 -9.79
CA ARG A 195 -18.27 -19.61 -9.69
C ARG A 195 -19.06 -18.33 -9.51
N ALA A 196 -19.87 -18.02 -10.52
CA ALA A 196 -21.08 -17.22 -10.38
C ALA A 196 -22.11 -17.86 -9.43
N GLN A 197 -21.66 -18.47 -8.32
CA GLN A 197 -22.48 -18.72 -7.15
C GLN A 197 -22.50 -17.41 -6.40
N ASN A 198 -23.46 -16.57 -6.79
CA ASN A 198 -23.94 -15.47 -5.98
C ASN A 198 -23.92 -15.89 -4.50
N PRO A 199 -23.05 -15.33 -3.62
CA PRO A 199 -23.06 -15.66 -2.19
C PRO A 199 -24.40 -15.29 -1.51
N TYR A 200 -25.26 -14.59 -2.23
CA TYR A 200 -26.65 -14.27 -1.90
C TYR A 200 -27.66 -15.37 -2.29
N ALA A 201 -27.25 -16.44 -2.97
CA ALA A 201 -28.17 -17.49 -3.42
C ALA A 201 -28.79 -18.30 -2.26
N GLU A 202 -28.25 -18.23 -1.03
CA GLU A 202 -28.82 -18.85 0.17
C GLU A 202 -28.68 -17.98 1.45
N PRO A 203 -29.55 -18.16 2.48
CA PRO A 203 -29.57 -17.33 3.68
C PRO A 203 -28.32 -17.56 4.56
N ASP A 204 -27.77 -16.48 5.11
CA ASP A 204 -26.72 -16.42 6.14
C ASP A 204 -25.62 -17.50 6.08
N THR A 205 -24.89 -17.55 4.95
CA THR A 205 -23.79 -18.50 4.76
C THR A 205 -22.49 -18.01 5.42
N PRO A 206 -21.57 -18.92 5.83
CA PRO A 206 -20.23 -18.55 6.31
C PRO A 206 -19.46 -17.65 5.35
N ALA A 207 -19.63 -17.86 4.04
CA ALA A 207 -19.02 -17.06 2.99
C ALA A 207 -19.55 -15.61 2.97
N LYS A 208 -20.87 -15.42 3.12
CA LYS A 208 -21.47 -14.09 3.25
C LYS A 208 -20.97 -13.39 4.51
N LYS A 209 -20.90 -14.10 5.64
CA LYS A 209 -20.37 -13.56 6.89
C LYS A 209 -18.91 -13.14 6.76
N ALA A 210 -18.05 -13.98 6.19
CA ALA A 210 -16.64 -13.66 5.96
C ALA A 210 -16.49 -12.42 5.08
N TYR A 211 -17.29 -12.30 4.02
CA TYR A 211 -17.29 -11.10 3.17
C TYR A 211 -17.63 -9.84 3.94
N LEU A 212 -18.73 -9.85 4.73
CA LEU A 212 -19.16 -8.67 5.49
C LEU A 212 -18.11 -8.25 6.52
N LEU A 213 -17.51 -9.21 7.22
CA LEU A 213 -16.43 -8.96 8.18
C LEU A 213 -15.19 -8.35 7.51
N GLU A 214 -14.78 -8.89 6.36
CA GLU A 214 -13.67 -8.33 5.56
C GLU A 214 -13.96 -6.88 5.11
N MET A 215 -15.20 -6.60 4.69
CA MET A 215 -15.62 -5.24 4.32
C MET A 215 -15.64 -4.29 5.51
N GLU A 216 -16.16 -4.73 6.65
CA GLU A 216 -16.13 -3.94 7.89
C GLU A 216 -14.68 -3.61 8.27
N ARG A 217 -13.77 -4.60 8.24
CA ARG A 217 -12.35 -4.39 8.53
C ARG A 217 -11.71 -3.39 7.58
N MET A 218 -12.01 -3.47 6.27
CA MET A 218 -11.54 -2.50 5.29
C MET A 218 -12.04 -1.08 5.58
N LEU A 219 -13.31 -0.93 5.94
CA LEU A 219 -13.90 0.37 6.25
C LEU A 219 -13.30 0.97 7.54
N ILE A 220 -13.09 0.16 8.58
CA ILE A 220 -12.41 0.58 9.82
C ILE A 220 -11.00 1.09 9.51
N MET A 221 -10.23 0.35 8.71
CA MET A 221 -8.86 0.77 8.36
C MET A 221 -8.82 2.03 7.50
N ARG A 222 -9.80 2.18 6.59
CA ARG A 222 -9.91 3.36 5.74
C ARG A 222 -10.27 4.62 6.54
N ASP A 223 -11.18 4.51 7.49
CA ASP A 223 -11.81 5.67 8.14
C ASP A 223 -11.31 5.92 9.58
N GLY A 224 -10.86 4.88 10.27
CA GLY A 224 -10.38 4.93 11.66
C GLY A 224 -8.85 4.91 11.83
N GLY A 225 -8.10 4.65 10.76
CA GLY A 225 -6.63 4.67 10.78
C GLY A 225 -6.06 6.10 10.71
N GLU A 226 -5.33 6.51 11.74
CA GLU A 226 -4.54 7.75 11.76
C GLU A 226 -3.13 7.48 11.24
N LEU A 227 -2.72 8.09 10.14
CA LEU A 227 -1.33 8.01 9.67
C LEU A 227 -0.39 8.63 10.70
N LEU A 228 0.68 7.92 11.07
CA LEU A 228 1.70 8.51 11.93
C LEU A 228 2.35 9.71 11.24
N ASP A 229 2.76 10.72 12.01
CA ASP A 229 3.51 11.84 11.46
C ASP A 229 4.93 11.39 11.09
N TYR A 230 5.31 11.56 9.83
CA TYR A 230 6.66 11.30 9.32
C TYR A 230 7.41 12.59 8.98
N GLY A 231 6.81 13.76 9.21
CA GLY A 231 7.39 15.09 8.95
C GLY A 231 7.29 15.53 7.49
N THR A 232 7.05 14.60 6.58
CA THR A 232 6.65 14.85 5.19
C THR A 232 5.51 13.91 4.81
N PRO A 233 4.66 14.28 3.84
CA PRO A 233 3.75 13.33 3.23
C PRO A 233 4.52 12.23 2.48
N PHE A 234 3.80 11.17 2.14
CA PHE A 234 4.23 10.16 1.17
C PHE A 234 4.53 10.81 -0.19
N ASP A 235 5.48 10.26 -0.94
CA ASP A 235 5.91 10.73 -2.28
C ASP A 235 6.51 12.17 -2.29
N TRP A 236 6.99 12.65 -1.14
CA TRP A 236 7.61 13.97 -1.03
C TRP A 236 8.94 14.04 -1.80
N GLY A 237 9.01 14.90 -2.82
CA GLY A 237 10.18 15.09 -3.70
C GLY A 237 11.30 15.99 -3.14
N GLY A 238 11.61 15.91 -1.84
CA GLY A 238 12.60 16.76 -1.17
C GLY A 238 13.53 16.01 -0.21
N PRO A 239 14.67 16.60 0.19
CA PRO A 239 15.63 15.96 1.11
C PRO A 239 15.03 15.63 2.48
N GLU A 240 13.94 16.28 2.88
CA GLU A 240 13.20 16.02 4.11
C GLU A 240 12.59 14.60 4.15
N ALA A 241 12.35 14.01 2.98
CA ALA A 241 11.87 12.63 2.85
C ALA A 241 12.93 11.59 3.24
N ALA A 242 14.22 11.96 3.26
CA ALA A 242 15.32 11.05 3.55
C ALA A 242 15.11 10.35 4.89
N LEU A 243 15.19 9.03 4.92
CA LEU A 243 14.86 8.20 6.10
C LEU A 243 15.50 8.72 7.40
N ARG A 244 16.72 9.26 7.29
CA ARG A 244 17.52 9.78 8.39
C ARG A 244 17.45 11.29 8.61
N TYR A 245 16.61 12.03 7.91
CA TYR A 245 16.55 13.49 7.99
C TYR A 245 16.51 14.01 9.45
N TYR A 246 15.64 13.43 10.28
CA TYR A 246 15.48 13.80 11.69
C TYR A 246 16.49 13.16 12.66
N GLU A 247 17.43 12.33 12.19
CA GLU A 247 18.54 11.83 13.02
C GLU A 247 19.68 12.86 13.13
N GLU A 248 19.73 13.79 12.18
CA GLU A 248 20.85 14.71 12.03
C GLU A 248 20.73 15.93 12.95
N PRO A 249 21.86 16.56 13.35
CA PRO A 249 21.86 17.66 14.33
C PRO A 249 21.03 18.90 13.95
N GLN A 250 20.66 19.02 12.67
CA GLN A 250 19.87 20.13 12.13
C GLN A 250 18.37 20.02 12.50
N SER A 251 17.94 18.86 13.00
CA SER A 251 16.55 18.50 13.28
C SER A 251 16.35 18.08 14.74
N LEU A 252 16.84 18.91 15.67
CA LEU A 252 16.83 18.62 17.12
C LEU A 252 15.77 19.39 17.89
N SER A 253 14.77 19.99 17.22
CA SER A 253 13.67 20.64 17.94
C SER A 253 12.78 19.59 18.64
N PRO A 254 12.03 19.95 19.69
CA PRO A 254 11.04 19.04 20.26
C PRO A 254 10.00 18.55 19.25
N GLU A 255 9.67 19.37 18.25
CA GLU A 255 8.72 19.05 17.16
C GLU A 255 9.27 17.95 16.22
N ASP A 256 10.59 17.88 16.05
CA ASP A 256 11.26 16.85 15.23
C ASP A 256 11.26 15.45 15.88
N SER A 257 10.94 15.37 17.18
CA SER A 257 11.07 14.12 17.93
C SER A 257 10.03 13.07 17.54
N GLU A 258 8.81 13.47 17.23
CA GLU A 258 7.72 12.59 16.79
C GLU A 258 8.02 11.94 15.43
N PRO A 259 8.28 12.70 14.34
CA PRO A 259 8.58 12.10 13.04
C PRO A 259 9.85 11.25 13.07
N ARG A 260 10.86 11.63 13.86
CA ARG A 260 12.04 10.79 14.08
C ARG A 260 11.68 9.44 14.71
N ASN A 261 10.91 9.44 15.79
CA ASN A 261 10.55 8.22 16.51
C ASN A 261 9.64 7.32 15.67
N ASN A 262 8.73 7.90 14.88
CA ASN A 262 7.87 7.16 13.97
C ASN A 262 8.67 6.50 12.82
N ARG A 263 9.64 7.22 12.24
CA ARG A 263 10.59 6.66 11.25
C ARG A 263 11.42 5.52 11.86
N ARG A 264 11.90 5.67 13.09
CA ARG A 264 12.63 4.61 13.81
C ARG A 264 11.76 3.38 14.04
N LEU A 265 10.52 3.57 14.54
CA LEU A 265 9.57 2.48 14.77
C LEU A 265 9.34 1.66 13.49
N GLN A 266 8.99 2.34 12.39
CA GLN A 266 8.77 1.72 11.09
C GLN A 266 10.02 1.00 10.59
N HIS A 267 11.15 1.71 10.56
CA HIS A 267 12.41 1.16 10.04
C HIS A 267 12.86 -0.06 10.83
N ASN A 268 12.89 0.03 12.16
CA ASN A 268 13.41 -1.04 13.00
C ASN A 268 12.50 -2.28 12.99
N ALA A 269 11.17 -2.11 12.88
CA ALA A 269 10.25 -3.24 12.72
C ALA A 269 10.48 -3.96 11.39
N LEU A 270 10.65 -3.22 10.29
CA LEU A 270 10.95 -3.78 8.97
C LEU A 270 12.35 -4.41 8.91
N ALA A 271 13.36 -3.76 9.49
CA ALA A 271 14.73 -4.25 9.55
C ALA A 271 14.85 -5.52 10.40
N ALA A 272 14.12 -5.61 11.51
CA ALA A 272 14.05 -6.82 12.33
C ALA A 272 13.40 -8.01 11.59
N ALA A 273 12.51 -7.72 10.64
CA ALA A 273 11.99 -8.73 9.70
C ALA A 273 12.95 -9.00 8.52
N GLY A 274 14.01 -8.21 8.36
CA GLY A 274 15.07 -8.40 7.36
C GLY A 274 14.96 -7.52 6.11
N PHE A 275 14.07 -6.52 6.10
CA PHE A 275 14.06 -5.50 5.05
C PHE A 275 15.24 -4.54 5.19
N ALA A 276 15.69 -3.98 4.08
CA ALA A 276 16.62 -2.86 4.03
C ALA A 276 15.86 -1.55 3.75
N GLY A 277 16.12 -0.52 4.56
CA GLY A 277 15.59 0.83 4.30
C GLY A 277 16.23 1.47 3.07
N TYR A 278 15.60 2.51 2.55
CA TYR A 278 16.15 3.32 1.47
C TYR A 278 16.56 4.71 1.98
N PRO A 279 17.79 5.19 1.67
CA PRO A 279 18.30 6.42 2.29
C PRO A 279 17.45 7.67 2.04
N SER A 280 16.88 7.80 0.84
CA SER A 280 16.22 9.02 0.37
C SER A 280 14.72 9.07 0.62
N GLU A 281 14.08 7.97 1.04
CA GLU A 281 12.62 7.85 1.15
C GLU A 281 12.26 7.06 2.41
N TRP A 282 11.57 7.68 3.35
CA TRP A 282 11.22 7.03 4.62
C TRP A 282 10.21 5.88 4.47
N TRP A 283 9.39 5.92 3.41
CA TRP A 283 8.36 4.92 3.13
C TRP A 283 8.86 3.68 2.39
N HIS A 284 10.01 3.78 1.71
CA HIS A 284 10.48 2.75 0.79
C HIS A 284 11.43 1.76 1.47
N VAL A 285 11.12 0.47 1.33
CA VAL A 285 11.97 -0.63 1.79
C VAL A 285 12.16 -1.68 0.71
N ASN A 286 13.29 -2.39 0.83
CA ASN A 286 13.70 -3.43 -0.09
C ASN A 286 13.85 -4.75 0.64
N ALA A 287 13.30 -5.81 0.07
CA ALA A 287 13.59 -7.16 0.51
C ALA A 287 15.07 -7.49 0.22
N PRO A 288 15.73 -8.31 1.06
CA PRO A 288 17.15 -8.62 0.90
C PRO A 288 17.46 -9.28 -0.44
N GLU A 289 16.47 -9.93 -1.04
CA GLU A 289 16.57 -10.56 -2.34
C GLU A 289 16.53 -9.58 -3.51
N SER A 290 16.04 -8.34 -3.36
CA SER A 290 16.11 -7.35 -4.43
C SER A 290 17.56 -6.86 -4.65
N GLN A 291 17.89 -6.30 -5.82
CA GLN A 291 19.23 -5.76 -6.05
C GLN A 291 19.62 -4.66 -5.05
N SER A 292 18.69 -3.74 -4.77
CA SER A 292 18.88 -2.68 -3.77
C SER A 292 19.03 -3.24 -2.36
N GLY A 293 18.23 -4.24 -1.98
CA GLY A 293 18.34 -4.88 -0.66
C GLY A 293 19.62 -5.68 -0.50
N ALA A 294 20.01 -6.44 -1.52
CA ALA A 294 21.26 -7.17 -1.56
C ALA A 294 22.47 -6.22 -1.45
N GLN A 295 22.46 -5.10 -2.17
CA GLN A 295 23.49 -4.06 -2.05
C GLN A 295 23.57 -3.51 -0.63
N ALA A 296 22.43 -3.09 -0.07
CA ALA A 296 22.36 -2.49 1.27
C ALA A 296 22.83 -3.45 2.38
N LEU A 297 22.67 -4.77 2.18
CA LEU A 297 23.05 -5.81 3.13
C LEU A 297 24.38 -6.50 2.80
N GLY A 298 25.09 -6.06 1.75
CA GLY A 298 26.38 -6.62 1.34
C GLY A 298 26.30 -8.06 0.82
N LEU A 299 25.16 -8.45 0.24
CA LEU A 299 24.97 -9.78 -0.36
C LEU A 299 25.59 -9.83 -1.76
N PRO A 300 26.25 -10.95 -2.13
CA PRO A 300 27.00 -11.05 -3.39
C PRO A 300 26.09 -11.22 -4.63
N ARG A 301 24.79 -11.47 -4.41
CA ARG A 301 23.79 -11.65 -5.46
C ARG A 301 22.41 -11.31 -4.93
N ALA A 302 21.59 -10.80 -5.82
CA ALA A 302 20.16 -10.69 -5.67
C ALA A 302 19.49 -11.92 -6.27
N HIS A 303 18.25 -12.12 -5.87
CA HIS A 303 17.39 -13.14 -6.40
C HIS A 303 16.21 -12.44 -7.10
N PHE A 304 15.67 -13.07 -8.14
CA PHE A 304 14.48 -12.69 -8.92
C PHE A 304 14.58 -11.71 -10.11
N GLY A 305 14.04 -12.07 -11.29
CA GLY A 305 13.81 -11.17 -12.43
C GLY A 305 12.40 -10.55 -12.47
N GLY A 306 12.09 -9.81 -13.52
CA GLY A 306 10.75 -9.26 -13.75
C GLY A 306 9.72 -10.38 -13.93
N GLN A 307 8.66 -10.37 -13.11
CA GLN A 307 7.62 -11.40 -13.13
C GLN A 307 6.29 -10.79 -13.58
N GLU A 308 5.61 -11.45 -14.50
CA GLU A 308 4.26 -11.07 -14.91
C GLU A 308 3.20 -11.72 -14.01
N LEU A 309 2.04 -11.07 -13.91
CA LEU A 309 0.89 -11.62 -13.21
C LEU A 309 0.28 -12.77 -14.01
N GLY A 310 0.02 -13.90 -13.36
CA GLY A 310 -0.75 -14.99 -13.95
C GLY A 310 -2.24 -14.65 -14.09
N GLU A 311 -2.96 -15.43 -14.90
CA GLU A 311 -4.39 -15.24 -15.19
C GLU A 311 -5.25 -15.11 -13.93
N ALA A 312 -5.05 -15.96 -12.93
CA ALA A 312 -5.80 -15.90 -11.67
C ALA A 312 -5.62 -14.59 -10.90
N HIS A 313 -4.44 -13.94 -11.00
CA HIS A 313 -4.20 -12.64 -10.38
C HIS A 313 -4.91 -11.51 -11.13
N LEU A 314 -4.99 -11.60 -12.45
CA LEU A 314 -5.73 -10.65 -13.28
C LEU A 314 -7.25 -10.77 -13.04
N GLU A 315 -7.77 -11.98 -12.87
CA GLU A 315 -9.16 -12.21 -12.45
C GLU A 315 -9.45 -11.59 -11.08
N PHE A 316 -8.52 -11.77 -10.13
CA PHE A 316 -8.64 -11.20 -8.79
C PHE A 316 -8.62 -9.66 -8.80
N GLU A 317 -7.70 -9.07 -9.56
CA GLU A 317 -7.64 -7.62 -9.76
C GLU A 317 -8.94 -7.08 -10.37
N HIS A 318 -9.48 -7.76 -11.38
CA HIS A 318 -10.75 -7.37 -11.99
C HIS A 318 -11.91 -7.41 -10.98
N MET A 319 -11.96 -8.41 -10.11
CA MET A 319 -12.91 -8.50 -9.01
C MET A 319 -12.75 -7.33 -8.02
N ARG A 320 -11.51 -7.06 -7.55
CA ARG A 320 -11.22 -5.95 -6.62
C ARG A 320 -11.66 -4.60 -7.18
N ARG A 321 -11.43 -4.34 -8.48
CA ARG A 321 -11.91 -3.12 -9.15
C ARG A 321 -13.42 -2.98 -9.10
N LYS A 322 -14.15 -4.06 -9.38
CA LYS A 322 -15.63 -4.08 -9.32
C LYS A 322 -16.12 -3.76 -7.91
N HIS A 323 -15.49 -4.33 -6.87
CA HIS A 323 -15.85 -4.04 -5.48
C HIS A 323 -15.61 -2.58 -5.13
N HIS A 324 -14.44 -2.03 -5.47
CA HIS A 324 -14.12 -0.64 -5.18
C HIS A 324 -15.07 0.36 -5.84
N ALA A 325 -15.37 0.17 -7.13
CA ALA A 325 -16.35 1.00 -7.84
C ALA A 325 -17.73 0.96 -7.16
N SER A 326 -18.18 -0.22 -6.75
CA SER A 326 -19.44 -0.38 -6.02
C SER A 326 -19.41 0.27 -4.62
N MET A 327 -18.29 0.21 -3.91
CA MET A 327 -18.13 0.86 -2.60
C MET A 327 -18.20 2.39 -2.70
N LEU A 328 -17.47 2.98 -3.66
CA LEU A 328 -17.51 4.44 -3.88
C LEU A 328 -18.93 4.91 -4.13
N GLU A 329 -19.67 4.20 -4.98
CA GLU A 329 -21.07 4.53 -5.29
C GLU A 329 -21.96 4.45 -4.04
N GLN A 330 -21.83 3.41 -3.21
CA GLN A 330 -22.61 3.31 -1.97
C GLN A 330 -22.25 4.41 -0.98
N PHE A 331 -20.97 4.74 -0.85
CA PHE A 331 -20.50 5.83 0.00
C PHE A 331 -21.07 7.18 -0.45
N GLU A 332 -21.03 7.47 -1.76
CA GLU A 332 -21.63 8.67 -2.34
C GLU A 332 -23.14 8.74 -2.10
N ARG A 333 -23.89 7.64 -2.26
CA ARG A 333 -25.34 7.59 -1.99
C ARG A 333 -25.66 7.90 -0.52
N VAL A 334 -24.93 7.29 0.41
CA VAL A 334 -25.15 7.52 1.85
C VAL A 334 -24.79 8.95 2.25
N THR A 335 -23.72 9.50 1.69
CA THR A 335 -23.26 10.86 2.02
C THR A 335 -24.06 11.96 1.34
N SER A 336 -24.60 11.72 0.13
CA SER A 336 -25.43 12.68 -0.61
C SER A 336 -26.92 12.61 -0.26
N GLY A 337 -27.39 11.52 0.35
CA GLY A 337 -28.81 11.29 0.62
C GLY A 337 -29.65 11.00 -0.63
N ASP A 338 -29.03 10.78 -1.79
CA ASP A 338 -29.70 10.45 -3.05
C ASP A 338 -29.66 8.93 -3.34
N PRO A 339 -30.82 8.24 -3.37
CA PRO A 339 -30.90 6.82 -3.67
C PRO A 339 -30.92 6.46 -5.17
N HIS A 340 -30.91 7.41 -6.11
CA HIS A 340 -31.19 7.12 -7.53
C HIS A 340 -30.02 6.46 -8.28
N ILE A 341 -30.33 5.52 -9.17
CA ILE A 341 -29.38 4.85 -10.08
C ILE A 341 -29.30 5.67 -11.38
N PRO A 342 -28.12 6.08 -11.88
CA PRO A 342 -28.01 6.75 -13.17
C PRO A 342 -28.65 5.90 -14.30
N PRO A 343 -29.53 6.47 -15.15
CA PRO A 343 -30.12 5.75 -16.26
C PRO A 343 -29.04 5.26 -17.25
N GLY A 344 -29.00 3.95 -17.51
CA GLY A 344 -28.04 3.32 -18.45
C GLY A 344 -26.92 2.52 -17.78
N TYR A 345 -26.76 2.64 -16.46
CA TYR A 345 -25.81 1.82 -15.71
C TYR A 345 -26.43 0.46 -15.36
N ARG A 346 -25.84 -0.62 -15.88
CA ARG A 346 -26.14 -1.99 -15.47
C ARG A 346 -24.94 -2.54 -14.73
N PRO A 347 -24.93 -2.57 -13.39
CA PRO A 347 -23.91 -3.34 -12.69
C PRO A 347 -24.07 -4.81 -13.09
N GLU A 348 -22.98 -5.46 -13.47
CA GLU A 348 -23.00 -6.89 -13.79
C GLU A 348 -23.37 -7.75 -12.57
N ILE A 349 -23.25 -7.20 -11.34
CA ILE A 349 -23.36 -7.95 -10.08
C ILE A 349 -24.16 -7.19 -8.98
N PRO A 350 -25.50 -7.28 -8.95
CA PRO A 350 -26.35 -6.55 -8.00
C PRO A 350 -26.08 -6.82 -6.51
N TRP A 351 -25.60 -8.01 -6.14
CA TRP A 351 -25.41 -8.40 -4.74
C TRP A 351 -24.24 -7.68 -4.05
N VAL A 352 -23.24 -7.21 -4.80
CA VAL A 352 -22.06 -6.51 -4.24
C VAL A 352 -22.49 -5.21 -3.54
N HIS A 353 -23.40 -4.45 -4.16
CA HIS A 353 -23.94 -3.21 -3.58
C HIS A 353 -24.65 -3.44 -2.24
N GLU A 354 -25.41 -4.53 -2.15
CA GLU A 354 -26.16 -4.87 -0.95
C GLU A 354 -25.23 -5.20 0.22
N LEU A 355 -24.16 -5.97 -0.04
CA LEU A 355 -23.17 -6.30 0.99
C LEU A 355 -22.38 -5.06 1.44
N HIS A 356 -22.01 -4.17 0.52
CA HIS A 356 -21.37 -2.90 0.88
C HIS A 356 -22.29 -2.03 1.74
N ARG A 357 -23.58 -1.96 1.44
CA ARG A 357 -24.54 -1.21 2.25
C ARG A 357 -24.68 -1.79 3.65
N GLN A 358 -24.76 -3.12 3.77
CA GLN A 358 -24.85 -3.80 5.07
C GLN A 358 -23.58 -3.55 5.92
N ALA A 359 -22.39 -3.70 5.34
CA ALA A 359 -21.13 -3.43 6.04
C ALA A 359 -21.02 -1.95 6.45
N LEU A 360 -21.42 -1.02 5.58
CA LEU A 360 -21.43 0.41 5.90
C LEU A 360 -22.42 0.73 7.03
N GLN A 361 -23.63 0.15 7.02
CA GLN A 361 -24.61 0.34 8.09
C GLN A 361 -24.09 -0.20 9.43
N GLN A 362 -23.46 -1.39 9.44
CA GLN A 362 -22.83 -1.96 10.63
C GLN A 362 -21.77 -1.02 11.23
N MET A 363 -20.92 -0.43 10.39
CA MET A 363 -19.93 0.55 10.83
C MET A 363 -20.59 1.83 11.36
N LEU A 364 -21.62 2.34 10.70
CA LEU A 364 -22.32 3.57 11.11
C LEU A 364 -23.07 3.42 12.43
N ASP A 365 -23.74 2.28 12.64
CA ASP A 365 -24.49 2.00 13.87
C ASP A 365 -23.56 1.98 15.10
N ARG A 366 -22.33 1.50 14.93
CA ARG A 366 -21.28 1.57 15.97
C ARG A 366 -20.88 3.01 16.28
N ASN A 367 -20.64 3.80 15.24
CA ASN A 367 -20.23 5.21 15.37
C ASN A 367 -21.34 6.15 15.89
N ALA A 368 -22.57 5.65 16.09
CA ALA A 368 -23.69 6.43 16.62
C ALA A 368 -23.68 6.59 18.16
N HIS A 369 -22.68 6.07 18.88
CA HIS A 369 -22.53 6.26 20.33
C HIS A 369 -21.76 7.55 20.67
N PRO A 370 -22.25 8.38 21.62
CA PRO A 370 -21.85 9.78 21.73
C PRO A 370 -20.43 9.93 22.31
N GLY A 371 -19.49 10.36 21.47
CA GLY A 371 -18.12 10.69 21.86
C GLY A 371 -17.12 10.78 20.70
N SER A 372 -17.41 10.16 19.55
CA SER A 372 -16.50 10.21 18.39
C SER A 372 -16.75 11.46 17.55
N THR A 373 -15.83 12.42 17.69
CA THR A 373 -15.69 13.51 16.72
C THR A 373 -15.42 12.87 15.37
N ARG A 374 -16.35 13.02 14.41
CA ARG A 374 -16.14 12.57 13.02
C ARG A 374 -14.80 13.13 12.54
N LEU A 375 -13.81 12.29 12.36
CA LEU A 375 -12.65 12.61 11.54
C LEU A 375 -13.18 12.76 10.12
N ARG A 376 -13.40 14.02 9.71
CA ARG A 376 -13.24 14.38 8.31
C ARG A 376 -11.90 13.78 7.91
N ALA A 377 -11.86 13.03 6.81
CA ALA A 377 -10.61 12.64 6.17
C ALA A 377 -9.70 13.87 6.17
N ALA A 378 -8.72 13.88 7.08
CA ALA A 378 -7.69 14.89 7.06
C ALA A 378 -7.03 14.67 5.71
N ALA A 379 -7.14 15.67 4.84
CA ALA A 379 -6.54 15.64 3.53
C ALA A 379 -5.02 15.51 3.73
N ILE A 380 -4.51 14.29 3.71
CA ILE A 380 -3.08 14.02 3.71
C ILE A 380 -2.70 13.93 2.25
N ILE A 381 -2.61 15.06 1.53
CA ILE A 381 -1.83 15.16 0.29
C ILE A 381 -1.29 16.57 0.11
N ALA A 382 0.03 16.65 -0.03
CA ALA A 382 0.69 17.77 -0.67
C ALA A 382 0.47 17.67 -2.19
N THR A 383 0.07 18.79 -2.79
CA THR A 383 0.50 19.12 -4.15
C THR A 383 2.00 18.79 -4.30
N PRO A 384 2.46 18.28 -5.45
CA PRO A 384 3.90 18.12 -5.68
C PRO A 384 4.58 19.42 -5.27
N ALA A 385 5.59 19.31 -4.39
CA ALA A 385 6.33 20.48 -3.96
C ALA A 385 6.81 21.22 -5.22
N PRO A 386 6.58 22.53 -5.34
CA PRO A 386 7.27 23.29 -6.38
C PRO A 386 8.76 23.14 -6.08
N ILE A 387 9.48 22.55 -7.05
CA ILE A 387 10.93 22.34 -7.02
C ILE A 387 11.66 23.67 -6.79
#